data_AF-A0A358AY73-F1
#
_entry.id   AF-A0A358AY73-F1
#
_cell.length_a   1.000
_cell.length_b   1.000
_cell.length_c   1.000
_cell.angle_alpha   90.00
_cell.angle_beta   90.00
_cell.angle_gamma   90.00
#
_symmetry.space_group_name_H-M   'P 1'
#
loop_
_entity.id
_entity.type
_entity.pdbx_description
1 polymer ?
#
loop_
_entity_poly.entity_id
_entity_poly.type
_entity_poly.pdbx_seq_one_letter_code
_entity_poly.pdbx_strand_id
1 'polypeptide(L)'
;MPSPELFRRSFDIALLTGHEDAACTRMQASANLAPTLAARIFCLARAGDWNAAALTLNTSRALGRVEGTEDQLLSRFLDAELAEDSPPLPPPDRPTPLVWRMYEAIGEPLNTQHLPLAFAHAELRPQAGWKAQVEAAERLARAGAVTPNLLLGLYTERDAAASGGVWDRVDLFQRFDRALTLGEPQAIADALPPVWQAMSGNELESVFAELYGEKLAGLDLPTPADGLALRIGLLSPGFERVARLRLARGPASDLQEEFLLGLATGHISGLTPPDSMARGVSPAFLAPTLDPAAETMLQERRVGEALLLAMDAVDRGVRGDPRGVAEGLSLLRRLGLEDVARRTALELLLLERRG
;
A
#
# COMPACT_ATOMS: atom_id res chain seq x y z
N MET A 1 -3.42 -26.50 15.78
CA MET A 1 -4.58 -25.95 15.03
C MET A 1 -4.62 -24.45 15.29
N PRO A 2 -4.96 -23.60 14.29
CA PRO A 2 -5.08 -22.16 14.52
C PRO A 2 -6.19 -21.87 15.55
N SER A 3 -6.04 -20.79 16.33
CA SER A 3 -7.10 -20.32 17.21
C SER A 3 -8.30 -19.81 16.38
N PRO A 4 -9.53 -19.74 16.95
CA PRO A 4 -10.69 -19.19 16.25
C PRO A 4 -10.46 -17.76 15.72
N GLU A 5 -9.70 -16.93 16.44
CA GLU A 5 -9.38 -15.56 16.02
C GLU A 5 -8.46 -15.52 14.79
N LEU A 6 -7.43 -16.38 14.76
CA LEU A 6 -6.56 -16.52 13.61
C LEU A 6 -7.33 -17.08 12.41
N PHE A 7 -8.23 -18.03 12.66
CA PHE A 7 -9.11 -18.54 11.60
C PHE A 7 -9.99 -17.43 11.02
N ARG A 8 -10.65 -16.61 11.87
CA ARG A 8 -11.49 -15.49 11.42
C ARG A 8 -10.72 -14.55 10.49
N ARG A 9 -9.51 -14.12 10.88
CA ARG A 9 -8.66 -13.27 10.03
C ARG A 9 -8.31 -13.97 8.71
N SER A 10 -7.96 -15.25 8.75
CA SER A 10 -7.64 -16.01 7.55
C SER A 10 -8.86 -16.22 6.63
N PHE A 11 -10.07 -16.30 7.21
CA PHE A 11 -11.33 -16.43 6.48
C PHE A 11 -11.67 -15.11 5.78
N ASP A 12 -11.52 -13.97 6.47
CA ASP A 12 -11.67 -12.64 5.87
C ASP A 12 -10.70 -12.43 4.69
N ILE A 13 -9.43 -12.81 4.85
CA ILE A 13 -8.43 -12.74 3.75
C ILE A 13 -8.87 -13.63 2.58
N ALA A 14 -9.33 -14.86 2.86
CA ALA A 14 -9.78 -15.77 1.82
C ALA A 14 -10.97 -15.21 1.03
N LEU A 15 -11.93 -14.59 1.72
CA LEU A 15 -13.08 -13.94 1.11
C LEU A 15 -12.70 -12.74 0.23
N LEU A 16 -11.63 -12.00 0.56
CA LEU A 16 -11.17 -10.86 -0.25
C LEU A 16 -10.22 -11.24 -1.37
N THR A 17 -9.68 -12.47 -1.37
CA THR A 17 -8.68 -12.91 -2.35
C THR A 17 -9.16 -14.02 -3.29
N GLY A 18 -10.43 -14.43 -3.19
CA GLY A 18 -11.00 -15.48 -4.05
C GLY A 18 -10.68 -16.91 -3.60
N HIS A 19 -10.35 -17.11 -2.33
CA HIS A 19 -10.00 -18.42 -1.75
C HIS A 19 -11.06 -18.93 -0.76
N GLU A 20 -12.29 -18.43 -0.85
CA GLU A 20 -13.38 -18.75 0.05
C GLU A 20 -13.69 -20.25 0.13
N ASP A 21 -13.60 -20.99 -0.98
CA ASP A 21 -13.92 -22.43 -1.01
C ASP A 21 -12.97 -23.23 -0.13
N ALA A 22 -11.66 -22.99 -0.27
CA ALA A 22 -10.64 -23.63 0.57
C ALA A 22 -10.80 -23.23 2.06
N ALA A 23 -11.27 -22.01 2.33
CA ALA A 23 -11.54 -21.57 3.70
C ALA A 23 -12.80 -22.26 4.27
N CYS A 24 -13.84 -22.41 3.46
CA CYS A 24 -15.07 -23.11 3.83
C CYS A 24 -14.85 -24.61 4.08
N THR A 25 -14.07 -25.30 3.24
CA THR A 25 -13.70 -26.71 3.49
C THR A 25 -12.98 -26.88 4.83
N ARG A 26 -12.03 -25.99 5.16
CA ARG A 26 -11.33 -26.02 6.45
C ARG A 26 -12.27 -25.78 7.63
N MET A 27 -13.22 -24.85 7.49
CA MET A 27 -14.21 -24.58 8.53
C MET A 27 -15.13 -25.78 8.77
N GLN A 28 -15.59 -26.45 7.71
CA GLN A 28 -16.46 -27.62 7.82
C GLN A 28 -15.78 -28.81 8.49
N ALA A 29 -14.48 -29.00 8.24
CA ALA A 29 -13.68 -30.03 8.91
C ALA A 29 -13.50 -29.77 10.42
N SER A 30 -13.89 -28.59 10.94
CA SER A 30 -13.72 -28.24 12.35
C SER A 30 -14.80 -27.27 12.82
N ALA A 31 -15.90 -27.80 13.35
CA ALA A 31 -17.07 -27.01 13.79
C ALA A 31 -16.74 -25.87 14.77
N ASN A 32 -15.69 -26.02 15.59
CA ASN A 32 -15.24 -25.00 16.56
C ASN A 32 -14.55 -23.78 15.90
N LEU A 33 -14.31 -23.80 14.59
CA LEU A 33 -13.70 -22.70 13.85
C LEU A 33 -14.72 -21.72 13.28
N ALA A 34 -16.01 -22.06 13.20
CA ALA A 34 -17.02 -21.20 12.60
C ALA A 34 -17.12 -19.87 13.37
N PRO A 35 -16.77 -18.72 12.74
CA PRO A 35 -16.67 -17.45 13.46
C PRO A 35 -18.05 -16.83 13.75
N THR A 36 -19.04 -17.08 12.89
CA THR A 36 -20.42 -16.58 13.00
C THR A 36 -21.41 -17.56 12.39
N LEU A 37 -22.71 -17.40 12.69
CA LEU A 37 -23.79 -18.15 12.06
C LEU A 37 -23.85 -17.89 10.54
N ALA A 38 -23.72 -16.62 10.13
CA ALA A 38 -23.66 -16.25 8.72
C ALA A 38 -22.51 -16.96 7.98
N ALA A 39 -21.33 -17.08 8.58
CA ALA A 39 -20.20 -17.80 7.97
C ALA A 39 -20.50 -19.30 7.81
N ARG A 40 -21.16 -19.91 8.81
CA ARG A 40 -21.60 -21.30 8.73
C ARG A 40 -22.60 -21.51 7.59
N ILE A 41 -23.63 -20.67 7.51
CA ILE A 41 -24.65 -20.72 6.44
C ILE A 41 -23.98 -20.55 5.07
N PHE A 42 -23.12 -19.55 4.93
CA PHE A 42 -22.35 -19.30 3.71
C PHE A 42 -21.57 -20.53 3.26
N CYS A 43 -20.78 -21.13 4.15
CA CYS A 43 -19.96 -22.26 3.77
C CYS A 43 -20.74 -23.56 3.54
N LEU A 44 -21.87 -23.78 4.23
CA LEU A 44 -22.77 -24.89 3.91
C LEU A 44 -23.30 -24.77 2.48
N ALA A 45 -23.80 -23.58 2.11
CA ALA A 45 -24.27 -23.28 0.77
C ALA A 45 -23.15 -23.43 -0.29
N ARG A 46 -21.95 -22.88 -0.02
CA ARG A 46 -20.77 -23.02 -0.91
C ARG A 46 -20.35 -24.47 -1.15
N ALA A 47 -20.56 -25.34 -0.17
CA ALA A 47 -20.31 -26.78 -0.32
C ALA A 47 -21.47 -27.55 -0.98
N GLY A 48 -22.56 -26.87 -1.34
CA GLY A 48 -23.74 -27.45 -1.96
C GLY A 48 -24.77 -28.02 -0.98
N ASP A 49 -24.56 -27.89 0.34
CA ASP A 49 -25.52 -28.32 1.36
C ASP A 49 -26.55 -27.21 1.67
N TRP A 50 -27.34 -26.87 0.65
CA TRP A 50 -28.37 -25.84 0.71
C TRP A 50 -29.43 -26.14 1.77
N ASN A 51 -29.79 -27.42 1.94
CA ASN A 51 -30.76 -27.85 2.94
C ASN A 51 -30.27 -27.60 4.36
N ALA A 52 -29.01 -27.95 4.67
CA ALA A 52 -28.45 -27.65 5.98
C ALA A 52 -28.28 -26.14 6.21
N ALA A 53 -27.94 -25.37 5.16
CA ALA A 53 -27.84 -23.91 5.24
C ALA A 53 -29.21 -23.28 5.58
N ALA A 54 -30.27 -23.66 4.86
CA ALA A 54 -31.64 -23.20 5.09
C ALA A 54 -32.17 -23.62 6.47
N LEU A 55 -31.92 -24.87 6.88
CA LEU A 55 -32.29 -25.34 8.22
C LEU A 55 -31.57 -24.53 9.31
N THR A 56 -30.29 -24.23 9.11
CA THR A 56 -29.50 -23.41 10.06
C THR A 56 -30.07 -22.00 10.16
N LEU A 57 -30.45 -21.38 9.04
CA LEU A 57 -31.09 -20.05 9.03
C LEU A 57 -32.44 -20.09 9.75
N ASN A 58 -33.33 -21.01 9.40
CA ASN A 58 -34.67 -21.11 9.99
C ASN A 58 -34.64 -21.41 11.49
N THR A 59 -33.71 -22.26 11.93
CA THR A 59 -33.50 -22.51 13.36
C THR A 59 -33.00 -21.25 14.08
N SER A 60 -32.12 -20.49 13.44
CA SER A 60 -31.58 -19.24 14.02
C SER A 60 -32.63 -18.14 14.12
N ARG A 61 -33.52 -18.03 13.13
CA ARG A 61 -34.71 -17.15 13.17
C ARG A 61 -35.63 -17.48 14.33
N ALA A 62 -35.99 -18.76 14.47
CA ALA A 62 -36.87 -19.23 15.54
C ALA A 62 -36.30 -18.96 16.94
N LEU A 63 -34.96 -18.86 17.05
CA LEU A 63 -34.25 -18.54 18.28
C LEU A 63 -33.95 -17.03 18.45
N GLY A 64 -34.42 -16.16 17.54
CA GLY A 64 -34.18 -14.71 17.59
C GLY A 64 -32.69 -14.33 17.46
N ARG A 65 -31.90 -15.13 16.73
CA ARG A 65 -30.45 -14.90 16.57
C ARG A 65 -30.06 -14.20 15.27
N VAL A 66 -30.99 -14.13 14.31
CA VAL A 66 -30.80 -13.52 13.00
C VAL A 66 -32.10 -12.80 12.67
N GLU A 67 -32.00 -11.48 12.44
CA GLU A 67 -33.14 -10.59 12.24
C GLU A 67 -32.78 -9.46 11.24
N GLY A 68 -33.79 -8.72 10.80
CA GLY A 68 -33.60 -7.48 10.03
C GLY A 68 -32.85 -7.70 8.71
N THR A 69 -31.85 -6.86 8.45
CA THR A 69 -31.08 -6.87 7.20
C THR A 69 -30.18 -8.09 7.05
N GLU A 70 -29.65 -8.64 8.15
CA GLU A 70 -28.86 -9.89 8.11
C GLU A 70 -29.72 -11.05 7.64
N ASP A 71 -30.96 -11.13 8.14
CA ASP A 71 -31.91 -12.17 7.73
C ASP A 71 -32.27 -12.07 6.25
N GLN A 72 -32.55 -10.86 5.78
CA GLN A 72 -32.89 -10.63 4.37
C GLN A 72 -31.73 -10.99 3.44
N LEU A 73 -30.49 -10.61 3.80
CA LEU A 73 -29.30 -10.96 3.04
C LEU A 73 -29.09 -12.48 2.96
N LEU A 74 -29.18 -13.18 4.09
CA LEU A 74 -29.02 -14.64 4.14
C LEU A 74 -30.14 -15.36 3.39
N SER A 75 -31.37 -14.82 3.41
CA SER A 75 -32.49 -15.38 2.63
C SER A 75 -32.20 -15.34 1.13
N ARG A 76 -31.84 -14.17 0.61
CA ARG A 76 -31.55 -13.96 -0.81
C ARG A 76 -30.31 -14.74 -1.25
N PHE A 77 -29.33 -14.89 -0.37
CA PHE A 77 -28.17 -15.71 -0.65
C PHE A 77 -28.51 -17.20 -0.79
N LEU A 78 -29.52 -17.70 -0.09
CA LEU A 78 -29.95 -19.11 -0.16
C LEU A 78 -31.05 -19.38 -1.21
N ASP A 79 -31.74 -18.33 -1.67
CA ASP A 79 -32.87 -18.40 -2.59
C ASP A 79 -32.72 -17.35 -3.69
N ALA A 80 -32.34 -17.81 -4.89
CA ALA A 80 -32.09 -16.94 -6.03
C ALA A 80 -33.37 -16.28 -6.57
N GLU A 81 -34.52 -16.97 -6.53
CA GLU A 81 -35.80 -16.39 -6.96
C GLU A 81 -36.18 -15.22 -6.04
N LEU A 82 -35.99 -15.41 -4.73
CA LEU A 82 -36.21 -14.34 -3.76
C LEU A 82 -35.27 -13.14 -3.98
N ALA A 83 -34.03 -13.36 -4.40
CA ALA A 83 -33.08 -12.30 -4.70
C ALA A 83 -33.53 -11.45 -5.90
N GLU A 84 -34.02 -12.10 -6.97
CA GLU A 84 -34.47 -11.43 -8.20
C GLU A 84 -35.78 -10.65 -8.01
N ASP A 85 -36.74 -11.20 -7.24
CA ASP A 85 -38.08 -10.63 -7.09
C ASP A 85 -38.17 -9.51 -6.02
N SER A 86 -37.12 -9.34 -5.21
CA SER A 86 -37.13 -8.42 -4.09
C SER A 86 -36.47 -7.07 -4.44
N PRO A 87 -36.93 -5.94 -3.85
CA PRO A 87 -36.25 -4.66 -4.03
C PRO A 87 -34.81 -4.72 -3.50
N PRO A 88 -33.84 -3.99 -4.09
CA PRO A 88 -32.44 -4.03 -3.64
C PRO A 88 -32.28 -3.76 -2.13
N LEU A 89 -31.30 -4.44 -1.51
CA LEU A 89 -31.00 -4.20 -0.11
C LEU A 89 -30.27 -2.86 0.08
N PRO A 90 -30.52 -2.15 1.20
CA PRO A 90 -29.76 -0.95 1.52
C PRO A 90 -28.29 -1.35 1.76
N PRO A 91 -27.32 -0.74 1.05
CA PRO A 91 -25.91 -1.09 1.20
C PRO A 91 -25.45 -0.77 2.63
N PRO A 92 -24.69 -1.68 3.28
CA PRO A 92 -24.20 -1.43 4.63
C PRO A 92 -23.09 -0.37 4.62
N ASP A 93 -23.06 0.49 5.65
CA ASP A 93 -22.00 1.51 5.78
C ASP A 93 -20.60 0.90 5.95
N ARG A 94 -20.51 -0.25 6.62
CA ARG A 94 -19.27 -0.96 6.94
C ARG A 94 -19.45 -2.47 6.73
N PRO A 95 -19.46 -2.96 5.48
CA PRO A 95 -19.58 -4.38 5.22
C PRO A 95 -18.38 -5.13 5.82
N THR A 96 -18.64 -6.32 6.37
CA THR A 96 -17.59 -7.32 6.58
C THR A 96 -17.23 -7.96 5.24
N PRO A 97 -16.05 -8.59 5.09
CA PRO A 97 -15.71 -9.34 3.88
C PRO A 97 -16.76 -10.39 3.50
N LEU A 98 -17.39 -11.03 4.49
CA LEU A 98 -18.45 -12.00 4.27
C LEU A 98 -19.71 -11.33 3.70
N VAL A 99 -20.13 -10.22 4.31
CA VAL A 99 -21.30 -9.46 3.84
C VAL A 99 -21.04 -8.96 2.42
N TRP A 100 -19.89 -8.35 2.16
CA TRP A 100 -19.51 -7.90 0.82
C TRP A 100 -19.57 -9.03 -0.21
N ARG A 101 -19.08 -10.22 0.17
CA ARG A 101 -19.12 -11.40 -0.71
C ARG A 101 -20.54 -11.91 -0.95
N MET A 102 -21.42 -11.83 0.04
CA MET A 102 -22.83 -12.18 -0.13
C MET A 102 -23.54 -11.19 -1.06
N TYR A 103 -23.25 -9.88 -0.95
CA TYR A 103 -23.76 -8.85 -1.87
C TYR A 103 -23.32 -9.12 -3.32
N GLU A 104 -22.05 -9.51 -3.53
CA GLU A 104 -21.56 -9.98 -4.84
C GLU A 104 -22.37 -11.19 -5.34
N ALA A 105 -22.63 -12.16 -4.47
CA ALA A 105 -23.33 -13.41 -4.82
C ALA A 105 -24.82 -13.23 -5.15
N ILE A 106 -25.49 -12.23 -4.57
CA ILE A 106 -26.91 -11.91 -4.85
C ILE A 106 -27.08 -10.94 -6.03
N GLY A 107 -26.01 -10.57 -6.73
CA GLY A 107 -26.08 -9.65 -7.87
C GLY A 107 -26.19 -8.17 -7.50
N GLU A 108 -25.89 -7.80 -6.24
CA GLU A 108 -25.91 -6.42 -5.73
C GLU A 108 -24.49 -5.97 -5.29
N PRO A 109 -23.48 -5.97 -6.18
CA PRO A 109 -22.08 -5.76 -5.77
C PRO A 109 -21.85 -4.37 -5.14
N LEU A 110 -21.08 -4.34 -4.04
CA LEU A 110 -20.73 -3.11 -3.35
C LEU A 110 -19.43 -2.51 -3.93
N ASN A 111 -19.44 -1.22 -4.21
CA ASN A 111 -18.26 -0.49 -4.68
C ASN A 111 -17.14 -0.49 -3.61
N THR A 112 -15.95 -0.96 -3.97
CA THR A 112 -14.78 -1.06 -3.08
C THR A 112 -13.96 0.23 -2.95
N GLN A 113 -14.19 1.24 -3.79
CA GLN A 113 -13.41 2.50 -3.81
C GLN A 113 -13.41 3.22 -2.45
N HIS A 114 -14.54 3.24 -1.75
CA HIS A 114 -14.71 3.91 -0.45
C HIS A 114 -14.60 2.96 0.74
N LEU A 115 -14.40 1.67 0.49
CA LEU A 115 -14.21 0.67 1.54
C LEU A 115 -12.76 0.68 2.06
N PRO A 116 -12.52 0.15 3.27
CA PRO A 116 -11.17 -0.02 3.81
C PRO A 116 -10.22 -0.68 2.81
N LEU A 117 -8.93 -0.34 2.87
CA LEU A 117 -7.91 -0.78 1.91
C LEU A 117 -7.91 -2.29 1.64
N ALA A 118 -8.22 -3.12 2.65
CA ALA A 118 -8.28 -4.57 2.50
C ALA A 118 -9.21 -5.01 1.34
N PHE A 119 -10.32 -4.31 1.10
CA PHE A 119 -11.26 -4.62 0.03
C PHE A 119 -10.69 -4.40 -1.38
N ALA A 120 -9.64 -3.59 -1.53
CA ALA A 120 -8.99 -3.41 -2.82
C ALA A 120 -8.40 -4.72 -3.37
N HIS A 121 -8.04 -5.69 -2.50
CA HIS A 121 -7.59 -7.00 -2.97
C HIS A 121 -8.67 -7.77 -3.77
N ALA A 122 -9.96 -7.52 -3.50
CA ALA A 122 -11.04 -8.18 -4.22
C ALA A 122 -11.11 -7.72 -5.69
N GLU A 123 -10.67 -6.49 -5.98
CA GLU A 123 -10.62 -5.95 -7.34
C GLU A 123 -9.40 -6.42 -8.13
N LEU A 124 -8.40 -7.05 -7.50
CA LEU A 124 -7.25 -7.60 -8.22
C LEU A 124 -7.56 -8.92 -8.95
N ARG A 125 -8.74 -9.47 -8.76
CA ARG A 125 -9.12 -10.75 -9.37
C ARG A 125 -9.48 -10.56 -10.85
N PRO A 126 -9.33 -11.58 -11.70
CA PRO A 126 -9.62 -11.48 -13.14
C PRO A 126 -11.07 -11.10 -13.49
N GLN A 127 -12.02 -11.31 -12.57
CA GLN A 127 -13.43 -10.98 -12.78
C GLN A 127 -13.70 -9.47 -12.71
N ALA A 128 -12.83 -8.72 -12.04
CA ALA A 128 -12.95 -7.27 -11.96
C ALA A 128 -12.57 -6.63 -13.31
N GLY A 129 -13.23 -5.51 -13.63
CA GLY A 129 -12.87 -4.73 -14.80
C GLY A 129 -11.47 -4.12 -14.65
N TRP A 130 -10.73 -3.98 -15.76
CA TRP A 130 -9.36 -3.48 -15.75
C TRP A 130 -9.20 -2.13 -15.04
N LYS A 131 -10.16 -1.21 -15.21
CA LYS A 131 -10.16 0.07 -14.48
C LYS A 131 -10.11 -0.12 -12.96
N ALA A 132 -10.95 -1.02 -12.44
CA ALA A 132 -11.02 -1.31 -11.01
C ALA A 132 -9.74 -2.00 -10.52
N GLN A 133 -9.19 -2.93 -11.32
CA GLN A 133 -7.89 -3.56 -11.04
C GLN A 133 -6.77 -2.52 -10.91
N VAL A 134 -6.70 -1.58 -11.85
CA VAL A 134 -5.67 -0.52 -11.85
C VAL A 134 -5.83 0.40 -10.64
N GLU A 135 -7.02 0.93 -10.39
CA GLU A 135 -7.28 1.80 -9.22
C GLU A 135 -7.01 1.08 -7.89
N ALA A 136 -7.34 -0.20 -7.79
CA ALA A 136 -7.05 -1.01 -6.62
C ALA A 136 -5.56 -1.27 -6.45
N ALA A 137 -4.84 -1.59 -7.53
CA ALA A 137 -3.40 -1.79 -7.51
C ALA A 137 -2.66 -0.51 -7.12
N GLU A 138 -3.06 0.66 -7.63
CA GLU A 138 -2.53 1.94 -7.18
C GLU A 138 -2.77 2.12 -5.67
N ARG A 139 -4.02 1.97 -5.19
CA ARG A 139 -4.34 2.08 -3.75
C ARG A 139 -3.48 1.17 -2.88
N LEU A 140 -3.30 -0.08 -3.29
CA LEU A 140 -2.49 -1.06 -2.57
C LEU A 140 -0.99 -0.75 -2.64
N ALA A 141 -0.50 -0.30 -3.80
CA ALA A 141 0.93 0.01 -4.01
C ALA A 141 1.35 1.22 -3.16
N ARG A 142 0.50 2.26 -3.06
CA ARG A 142 0.71 3.42 -2.17
C ARG A 142 0.92 3.01 -0.72
N ALA A 143 0.18 2.00 -0.28
CA ALA A 143 0.27 1.46 1.07
C ALA A 143 1.37 0.40 1.25
N GLY A 144 2.14 0.08 0.20
CA GLY A 144 3.13 -1.00 0.22
C GLY A 144 2.52 -2.40 0.39
N ALA A 145 1.22 -2.57 0.12
CA ALA A 145 0.50 -3.83 0.29
C ALA A 145 0.66 -4.80 -0.89
N VAL A 146 1.18 -4.31 -2.03
CA VAL A 146 1.52 -5.10 -3.21
C VAL A 146 2.87 -4.65 -3.76
N THR A 147 3.53 -5.53 -4.51
CA THR A 147 4.80 -5.20 -5.16
C THR A 147 4.59 -4.19 -6.30
N PRO A 148 5.53 -3.27 -6.55
CA PRO A 148 5.46 -2.35 -7.69
C PRO A 148 5.33 -3.06 -9.04
N ASN A 149 5.87 -4.28 -9.18
CA ASN A 149 5.77 -5.08 -10.39
C ASN A 149 4.34 -5.50 -10.74
N LEU A 150 3.44 -5.63 -9.75
CA LEU A 150 2.02 -5.87 -10.00
C LEU A 150 1.41 -4.67 -10.75
N LEU A 151 1.70 -3.45 -10.27
CA LEU A 151 1.22 -2.22 -10.91
C LEU A 151 1.82 -2.05 -12.31
N LEU A 152 3.13 -2.30 -12.46
CA LEU A 152 3.80 -2.33 -13.76
C LEU A 152 3.07 -3.26 -14.73
N GLY A 153 2.83 -4.51 -14.32
CA GLY A 153 2.12 -5.50 -15.13
C GLY A 153 0.75 -4.98 -15.60
N LEU A 154 -0.07 -4.47 -14.69
CA LEU A 154 -1.39 -3.93 -15.01
C LEU A 154 -1.34 -2.70 -15.92
N TYR A 155 -0.38 -1.80 -15.71
CA TYR A 155 -0.19 -0.62 -16.54
C TYR A 155 0.29 -0.97 -17.95
N THR A 156 1.04 -2.05 -18.12
CA THR A 156 1.59 -2.47 -19.43
C THR A 156 0.78 -3.55 -20.14
N GLU A 157 -0.31 -4.02 -19.53
CA GLU A 157 -1.08 -5.16 -20.01
C GLU A 157 -1.74 -4.89 -21.38
N ARG A 158 -2.22 -3.67 -21.58
CA ARG A 158 -2.95 -3.25 -22.79
C ARG A 158 -2.90 -1.74 -22.96
N ASP A 159 -3.18 -1.24 -24.15
CA ASP A 159 -3.28 0.21 -24.41
C ASP A 159 -4.41 0.85 -23.59
N ALA A 160 -4.23 2.13 -23.25
CA ALA A 160 -5.23 2.92 -22.53
C ALA A 160 -6.62 2.83 -23.21
N ALA A 161 -7.63 2.40 -22.44
CA ALA A 161 -8.94 2.07 -22.99
C ALA A 161 -9.79 3.31 -23.35
N ALA A 162 -9.48 4.48 -22.78
CA ALA A 162 -10.14 5.76 -23.03
C ALA A 162 -9.21 6.91 -22.66
N SER A 163 -9.68 8.16 -22.76
CA SER A 163 -9.00 9.34 -22.20
C SER A 163 -9.55 9.69 -20.82
N GLY A 164 -8.74 10.37 -20.00
CA GLY A 164 -9.15 10.90 -18.70
C GLY A 164 -8.83 9.99 -17.51
N GLY A 165 -8.51 10.61 -16.38
CA GLY A 165 -8.37 9.94 -15.09
C GLY A 165 -7.22 8.94 -15.07
N VAL A 166 -7.51 7.68 -14.73
CA VAL A 166 -6.50 6.61 -14.66
C VAL A 166 -5.84 6.33 -16.01
N TRP A 167 -6.56 6.57 -17.12
CA TRP A 167 -6.03 6.26 -18.43
C TRP A 167 -4.94 7.22 -18.90
N ASP A 168 -5.02 8.49 -18.53
CA ASP A 168 -3.96 9.46 -18.81
C ASP A 168 -2.67 9.06 -18.08
N ARG A 169 -2.78 8.52 -16.86
CA ARG A 169 -1.62 8.01 -16.11
C ARG A 169 -1.02 6.77 -16.76
N VAL A 170 -1.86 5.83 -17.17
CA VAL A 170 -1.42 4.61 -17.87
C VAL A 170 -0.68 4.97 -19.15
N ASP A 171 -1.23 5.88 -19.97
CA ASP A 171 -0.59 6.33 -21.21
C ASP A 171 0.75 7.04 -20.96
N LEU A 172 0.82 7.97 -20.00
CA LEU A 172 2.09 8.62 -19.62
C LEU A 172 3.13 7.61 -19.15
N PHE A 173 2.72 6.62 -18.35
CA PHE A 173 3.61 5.57 -17.88
C PHE A 173 4.11 4.70 -19.03
N GLN A 174 3.23 4.25 -19.92
CA GLN A 174 3.60 3.43 -21.08
C GLN A 174 4.53 4.18 -22.04
N ARG A 175 4.33 5.48 -22.25
CA ARG A 175 5.24 6.31 -23.06
C ARG A 175 6.64 6.35 -22.46
N PHE A 176 6.73 6.58 -21.15
CA PHE A 176 8.00 6.56 -20.45
C PHE A 176 8.67 5.18 -20.49
N ASP A 177 7.94 4.12 -20.16
CA ASP A 177 8.46 2.75 -20.16
C ASP A 177 9.00 2.34 -21.54
N ARG A 178 8.30 2.74 -22.61
CA ARG A 178 8.75 2.52 -23.99
C ARG A 178 10.03 3.30 -24.31
N ALA A 179 10.11 4.58 -23.95
CA ALA A 179 11.32 5.39 -24.14
C ALA A 179 12.52 4.78 -23.39
N LEU A 180 12.29 4.30 -22.16
CA LEU A 180 13.30 3.67 -21.32
C LEU A 180 13.72 2.28 -21.83
N THR A 181 12.83 1.57 -22.51
CA THR A 181 13.12 0.29 -23.17
C THR A 181 13.92 0.47 -24.45
N LEU A 182 13.61 1.50 -25.25
CA LEU A 182 14.36 1.85 -26.45
C LEU A 182 15.73 2.46 -26.15
N GLY A 183 15.91 3.04 -24.96
CA GLY A 183 17.20 3.55 -24.50
C GLY A 183 17.60 4.88 -25.13
N GLU A 184 16.64 5.68 -25.60
CA GLU A 184 16.89 6.98 -26.24
C GLU A 184 16.92 8.11 -25.19
N PRO A 185 18.09 8.72 -24.86
CA PRO A 185 18.20 9.65 -23.74
C PRO A 185 17.28 10.88 -23.85
N GLN A 186 17.09 11.41 -25.05
CA GLN A 186 16.19 12.55 -25.26
C GLN A 186 14.73 12.15 -25.07
N ALA A 187 14.29 11.01 -25.60
CA ALA A 187 12.92 10.54 -25.43
C ALA A 187 12.61 10.24 -23.95
N ILE A 188 13.58 9.71 -23.20
CA ILE A 188 13.46 9.50 -21.76
C ILE A 188 13.35 10.85 -21.04
N ALA A 189 14.20 11.81 -21.38
CA ALA A 189 14.18 13.15 -20.79
C ALA A 189 12.87 13.90 -21.03
N ASP A 190 12.27 13.74 -22.21
CA ASP A 190 10.99 14.36 -22.56
C ASP A 190 9.81 13.68 -21.84
N ALA A 191 9.86 12.35 -21.66
CA ALA A 191 8.79 11.57 -21.03
C ALA A 191 8.84 11.56 -19.49
N LEU A 192 10.00 11.77 -18.88
CA LEU A 192 10.21 11.62 -17.43
C LEU A 192 9.42 12.65 -16.58
N PRO A 193 9.42 13.97 -16.87
CA PRO A 193 8.69 14.92 -16.03
C PRO A 193 7.17 14.71 -16.03
N PRO A 194 6.49 14.47 -17.18
CA PRO A 194 5.05 14.20 -17.20
C PRO A 194 4.65 12.94 -16.41
N VAL A 195 5.38 11.83 -16.58
CA VAL A 195 5.06 10.59 -15.82
C VAL A 195 5.32 10.79 -14.33
N TRP A 196 6.42 11.47 -13.97
CA TRP A 196 6.73 11.76 -12.57
C TRP A 196 5.61 12.58 -11.92
N GLN A 197 5.15 13.65 -12.57
CA GLN A 197 4.04 14.46 -12.08
C GLN A 197 2.75 13.63 -11.91
N ALA A 198 2.46 12.72 -12.85
CA ALA A 198 1.30 11.84 -12.76
C ALA A 198 1.39 10.86 -11.58
N MET A 199 2.57 10.29 -11.34
CA MET A 199 2.81 9.40 -10.21
C MET A 199 2.76 10.15 -8.88
N SER A 200 3.42 11.31 -8.78
CA SER A 200 3.40 12.14 -7.57
C SER A 200 2.01 12.67 -7.23
N GLY A 201 1.24 13.10 -8.24
CA GLY A 201 -0.14 13.54 -8.03
C GLY A 201 -1.07 12.45 -7.50
N ASN A 202 -0.62 11.19 -7.48
CA ASN A 202 -1.36 10.05 -6.95
C ASN A 202 -0.59 9.33 -5.85
N GLU A 203 0.45 9.93 -5.25
CA GLU A 203 1.27 9.36 -4.16
C GLU A 203 1.98 8.04 -4.54
N LEU A 204 2.38 7.89 -5.80
CA LEU A 204 3.08 6.70 -6.34
C LEU A 204 4.58 6.92 -6.55
N GLU A 205 5.18 7.95 -5.93
CA GLU A 205 6.59 8.32 -6.10
C GLU A 205 7.54 7.19 -5.71
N SER A 206 7.30 6.59 -4.53
CA SER A 206 8.13 5.49 -4.01
C SER A 206 8.01 4.24 -4.87
N VAL A 207 6.81 3.96 -5.38
CA VAL A 207 6.53 2.85 -6.30
C VAL A 207 7.29 3.05 -7.62
N PHE A 208 7.23 4.26 -8.19
CA PHE A 208 7.94 4.59 -9.42
C PHE A 208 9.47 4.56 -9.22
N ALA A 209 9.97 5.09 -8.10
CA ALA A 209 11.38 5.07 -7.76
C ALA A 209 11.92 3.65 -7.55
N GLU A 210 11.14 2.76 -6.95
CA GLU A 210 11.52 1.34 -6.80
C GLU A 210 11.63 0.63 -8.15
N LEU A 211 10.74 0.94 -9.10
CA LEU A 211 10.79 0.36 -10.45
C LEU A 211 11.96 0.89 -11.30
N TYR A 212 12.20 2.21 -11.26
CA TYR A 212 13.02 2.86 -12.28
C TYR A 212 14.19 3.70 -11.75
N GLY A 213 14.22 4.04 -10.46
CA GLY A 213 15.16 5.03 -9.92
C GLY A 213 16.63 4.65 -10.15
N GLU A 214 16.98 3.39 -9.92
CA GLU A 214 18.36 2.92 -10.12
C GLU A 214 18.76 2.85 -11.59
N LYS A 215 17.81 2.45 -12.47
CA LYS A 215 18.03 2.43 -13.91
C LYS A 215 18.24 3.86 -14.44
N LEU A 216 17.41 4.80 -14.00
CA LEU A 216 17.52 6.22 -14.35
C LEU A 216 18.86 6.83 -13.91
N ALA A 217 19.32 6.52 -12.70
CA ALA A 217 20.61 7.01 -12.20
C ALA A 217 21.81 6.54 -13.02
N GLY A 218 21.71 5.38 -13.68
CA GLY A 218 22.74 4.83 -14.56
C GLY A 218 22.82 5.50 -15.94
N LEU A 219 21.86 6.35 -16.31
CA LEU A 219 21.80 6.99 -17.62
C LEU A 219 22.48 8.36 -17.62
N ASP A 220 22.96 8.75 -18.79
CA ASP A 220 23.45 10.10 -19.07
C ASP A 220 22.32 10.89 -19.75
N LEU A 221 21.42 11.46 -18.94
CA LEU A 221 20.30 12.26 -19.41
C LEU A 221 20.70 13.73 -19.55
N PRO A 222 20.10 14.48 -20.50
CA PRO A 222 20.30 15.91 -20.59
C PRO A 222 19.66 16.64 -19.40
N THR A 223 20.25 17.77 -19.00
CA THR A 223 19.65 18.69 -18.04
C THR A 223 18.36 19.32 -18.61
N PRO A 224 17.26 19.44 -17.84
CA PRO A 224 17.15 19.21 -16.38
C PRO A 224 16.71 17.79 -15.97
N ALA A 225 16.60 16.84 -16.89
CA ALA A 225 16.07 15.50 -16.58
C ALA A 225 17.03 14.66 -15.72
N ASP A 226 18.33 14.91 -15.78
CA ASP A 226 19.36 14.30 -14.92
C ASP A 226 19.13 14.58 -13.42
N GLY A 227 18.82 15.82 -13.07
CA GLY A 227 18.52 16.21 -11.68
C GLY A 227 17.25 15.53 -11.15
N LEU A 228 16.22 15.41 -12.00
CA LEU A 228 15.02 14.66 -11.66
C LEU A 228 15.31 13.16 -11.50
N ALA A 229 16.06 12.56 -12.42
CA ALA A 229 16.48 11.17 -12.34
C ALA A 229 17.27 10.86 -11.06
N LEU A 230 18.16 11.76 -10.63
CA LEU A 230 18.87 11.65 -9.36
C LEU A 230 17.91 11.64 -8.17
N ARG A 231 16.97 12.60 -8.11
CA ARG A 231 15.98 12.67 -7.02
C ARG A 231 15.12 11.40 -6.95
N ILE A 232 14.69 10.87 -8.09
CA ILE A 232 13.94 9.61 -8.16
C ILE A 232 14.82 8.43 -7.71
N GLY A 233 16.08 8.38 -8.15
CA GLY A 233 17.02 7.34 -7.74
C GLY A 233 17.31 7.34 -6.23
N LEU A 234 17.36 8.51 -5.60
CA LEU A 234 17.54 8.64 -4.15
C LEU A 234 16.31 8.18 -3.33
N LEU A 235 15.14 8.03 -3.96
CA LEU A 235 13.95 7.43 -3.35
C LEU A 235 13.89 5.90 -3.52
N SER A 236 14.78 5.32 -4.33
CA SER A 236 14.81 3.88 -4.59
C SER A 236 15.49 3.10 -3.44
N PRO A 237 15.28 1.78 -3.34
CA PRO A 237 16.03 0.93 -2.41
C PRO A 237 17.57 1.03 -2.58
N GLY A 238 18.05 1.33 -3.79
CA GLY A 238 19.46 1.53 -4.07
C GLY A 238 19.98 2.97 -3.93
N PHE A 239 19.34 3.82 -3.13
CA PHE A 239 19.69 5.23 -2.95
C PHE A 239 21.19 5.48 -2.70
N GLU A 240 21.87 4.65 -1.89
CA GLU A 240 23.29 4.81 -1.61
C GLU A 240 24.15 4.56 -2.86
N ARG A 241 23.79 3.56 -3.66
CA ARG A 241 24.45 3.26 -4.94
C ARG A 241 24.27 4.42 -5.92
N VAL A 242 23.06 4.94 -6.02
CA VAL A 242 22.74 6.13 -6.82
C VAL A 242 23.60 7.32 -6.41
N ALA A 243 23.71 7.59 -5.11
CA ALA A 243 24.52 8.69 -4.60
C ALA A 243 26.01 8.55 -4.94
N ARG A 244 26.58 7.34 -4.76
CA ARG A 244 27.98 7.06 -5.10
C ARG A 244 28.25 7.22 -6.60
N LEU A 245 27.33 6.77 -7.46
CA LEU A 245 27.44 6.95 -8.91
C LEU A 245 27.46 8.45 -9.28
N ARG A 246 26.59 9.26 -8.66
CA ARG A 246 26.54 10.71 -8.91
C ARG A 246 27.81 11.42 -8.45
N LEU A 247 28.34 11.07 -7.28
CA LEU A 247 29.61 11.61 -6.76
C LEU A 247 30.80 11.27 -7.66
N ALA A 248 30.80 10.07 -8.27
CA ALA A 248 31.85 9.67 -9.21
C ALA A 248 31.85 10.48 -10.52
N ARG A 249 30.71 11.06 -10.92
CA ARG A 249 30.58 11.89 -12.13
C ARG A 249 31.10 13.32 -11.93
N GLY A 250 31.26 13.78 -10.68
CA GLY A 250 31.74 15.12 -10.37
C GLY A 250 31.08 15.70 -9.11
N PRO A 251 31.42 16.96 -8.77
CA PRO A 251 30.85 17.61 -7.59
C PRO A 251 29.32 17.76 -7.68
N ALA A 252 28.68 17.93 -6.53
CA ALA A 252 27.29 18.32 -6.44
C ALA A 252 27.05 19.66 -7.16
N SER A 253 25.90 19.81 -7.80
CA SER A 253 25.57 21.05 -8.53
C SER A 253 25.18 22.20 -7.60
N ASP A 254 24.60 21.90 -6.44
CA ASP A 254 24.18 22.86 -5.44
C ASP A 254 24.22 22.27 -4.00
N LEU A 255 23.88 23.11 -3.01
CA LEU A 255 23.83 22.72 -1.59
C LEU A 255 22.79 21.64 -1.29
N GLN A 256 21.68 21.61 -2.03
CA GLN A 256 20.63 20.64 -1.81
C GLN A 256 21.09 19.25 -2.25
N GLU A 257 21.68 19.17 -3.44
CA GLU A 257 22.28 17.94 -3.97
C GLU A 257 23.40 17.45 -3.06
N GLU A 258 24.30 18.34 -2.63
CA GLU A 258 25.41 17.99 -1.71
C GLU A 258 24.88 17.35 -0.42
N PHE A 259 23.87 17.97 0.19
CA PHE A 259 23.26 17.45 1.42
C PHE A 259 22.59 16.09 1.21
N LEU A 260 21.83 15.92 0.12
CA LEU A 260 21.16 14.65 -0.22
C LEU A 260 22.16 13.52 -0.45
N LEU A 261 23.25 13.77 -1.19
CA LEU A 261 24.30 12.79 -1.45
C LEU A 261 25.08 12.43 -0.17
N GLY A 262 25.36 13.43 0.68
CA GLY A 262 25.95 13.21 2.00
C GLY A 262 25.06 12.34 2.87
N LEU A 263 23.75 12.63 2.90
CA LEU A 263 22.79 11.86 3.69
C LEU A 263 22.68 10.42 3.19
N ALA A 264 22.58 10.23 1.88
CA ALA A 264 22.50 8.91 1.25
C ALA A 264 23.74 8.04 1.52
N THR A 265 24.92 8.65 1.63
CA THR A 265 26.18 7.94 1.90
C THR A 265 26.59 7.92 3.37
N GLY A 266 25.83 8.55 4.26
CA GLY A 266 26.14 8.66 5.69
C GLY A 266 27.23 9.70 6.05
N HIS A 267 27.62 10.56 5.11
CA HIS A 267 28.66 11.58 5.27
C HIS A 267 28.07 13.00 5.28
N ILE A 268 27.26 13.33 6.29
CA ILE A 268 26.67 14.68 6.42
C ILE A 268 27.47 15.64 7.30
N SER A 269 28.58 15.18 7.90
CA SER A 269 29.41 16.03 8.75
C SER A 269 30.03 17.18 7.96
N GLY A 270 29.86 18.41 8.44
CA GLY A 270 30.36 19.62 7.78
C GLY A 270 29.46 20.15 6.66
N LEU A 271 28.39 19.44 6.28
CA LEU A 271 27.44 19.92 5.27
C LEU A 271 26.47 20.95 5.85
N THR A 272 26.09 21.92 5.03
CA THR A 272 25.11 22.95 5.41
C THR A 272 23.69 22.46 5.06
N PRO A 273 22.76 22.35 6.03
CA PRO A 273 21.39 21.94 5.73
C PRO A 273 20.66 23.00 4.86
N PRO A 274 20.14 22.64 3.67
CA PRO A 274 19.59 23.60 2.71
C PRO A 274 18.26 24.25 3.15
N ASP A 275 17.46 23.56 3.97
CA ASP A 275 16.12 24.01 4.38
C ASP A 275 15.76 23.62 5.83
N SER A 276 14.53 23.90 6.25
CA SER A 276 14.04 23.58 7.61
C SER A 276 13.92 22.09 7.88
N MET A 277 13.55 21.29 6.88
CA MET A 277 13.42 19.84 7.06
C MET A 277 14.80 19.22 7.20
N ALA A 278 15.78 19.62 6.39
CA ALA A 278 17.17 19.21 6.50
C ALA A 278 17.77 19.56 7.87
N ARG A 279 17.44 20.74 8.42
CA ARG A 279 17.81 21.10 9.80
C ARG A 279 17.16 20.21 10.87
N GLY A 280 15.95 19.73 10.64
CA GLY A 280 15.26 18.78 11.53
C GLY A 280 15.84 17.36 11.46
N VAL A 281 16.27 16.94 10.28
CA VAL A 281 16.87 15.61 10.04
C VAL A 281 18.31 15.52 10.56
N SER A 282 19.11 16.58 10.37
CA SER A 282 20.57 16.57 10.63
C SER A 282 20.98 16.08 12.04
N PRO A 283 20.31 16.49 13.14
CA PRO A 283 20.69 16.05 14.48
C PRO A 283 20.70 14.53 14.65
N ALA A 284 19.77 13.82 13.99
CA ALA A 284 19.70 12.37 14.08
C ALA A 284 20.96 11.64 13.57
N PHE A 285 21.72 12.29 12.69
CA PHE A 285 22.92 11.72 12.06
C PHE A 285 24.22 12.29 12.65
N LEU A 286 24.21 13.55 13.13
CA LEU A 286 25.38 14.21 13.73
C LEU A 286 25.53 13.96 15.23
N ALA A 287 24.42 14.03 15.97
CA ALA A 287 24.40 13.95 17.42
C ALA A 287 23.06 13.31 17.87
N PRO A 288 22.87 12.00 17.61
CA PRO A 288 21.60 11.34 17.89
C PRO A 288 21.25 11.39 19.39
N THR A 289 20.03 11.81 19.68
CA THR A 289 19.46 11.85 21.03
C THR A 289 18.23 10.97 21.11
N LEU A 290 18.04 10.31 22.23
CA LEU A 290 16.88 9.44 22.47
C LEU A 290 15.95 10.08 23.48
N ASP A 291 14.66 9.89 23.28
CA ASP A 291 13.67 10.20 24.30
C ASP A 291 13.85 9.26 25.52
N PRO A 292 13.70 9.73 26.76
CA PRO A 292 13.86 8.90 27.96
C PRO A 292 12.96 7.65 28.00
N ALA A 293 11.75 7.71 27.44
CA ALA A 293 10.87 6.56 27.33
C ALA A 293 11.44 5.52 26.36
N ALA A 294 12.00 5.98 25.23
CA ALA A 294 12.71 5.11 24.28
C ALA A 294 13.93 4.44 24.93
N GLU A 295 14.73 5.17 25.69
CA GLU A 295 15.87 4.60 26.44
C GLU A 295 15.42 3.50 27.39
N THR A 296 14.35 3.74 28.13
CA THR A 296 13.76 2.77 29.05
C THR A 296 13.30 1.51 28.31
N MET A 297 12.57 1.66 27.20
CA MET A 297 12.13 0.53 26.38
C MET A 297 13.30 -0.32 25.87
N LEU A 298 14.40 0.32 25.44
CA LEU A 298 15.59 -0.39 24.98
C LEU A 298 16.29 -1.15 26.12
N GLN A 299 16.42 -0.53 27.30
CA GLN A 299 16.99 -1.18 28.49
C GLN A 299 16.17 -2.41 28.91
N GLU A 300 14.84 -2.32 28.81
CA GLU A 300 13.90 -3.40 29.11
C GLU A 300 13.72 -4.42 27.95
N ARG A 301 14.47 -4.26 26.85
CA ARG A 301 14.38 -5.11 25.64
C ARG A 301 13.00 -5.12 24.96
N ARG A 302 12.21 -4.06 25.13
CA ARG A 302 10.90 -3.83 24.48
C ARG A 302 11.07 -3.25 23.08
N VAL A 303 11.81 -3.95 22.22
CA VAL A 303 12.22 -3.47 20.90
C VAL A 303 11.03 -3.13 19.99
N GLY A 304 9.96 -3.94 20.05
CA GLY A 304 8.76 -3.68 19.25
C GLY A 304 8.07 -2.36 19.61
N GLU A 305 8.01 -2.04 20.90
CA GLU A 305 7.42 -0.79 21.38
C GLU A 305 8.31 0.41 21.03
N ALA A 306 9.63 0.26 21.16
CA ALA A 306 10.58 1.27 20.73
C ALA A 306 10.48 1.55 19.21
N LEU A 307 10.27 0.52 18.39
CA LEU A 307 10.07 0.69 16.96
C LEU A 307 8.77 1.45 16.65
N LEU A 308 7.67 1.10 17.31
CA LEU A 308 6.39 1.81 17.15
C LEU A 308 6.50 3.28 17.58
N LEU A 309 7.25 3.55 18.66
CA LEU A 309 7.53 4.91 19.11
C LEU A 309 8.37 5.69 18.07
N ALA A 310 9.35 5.06 17.44
CA ALA A 310 10.13 5.67 16.36
C ALA A 310 9.25 6.04 15.16
N MET A 311 8.33 5.14 14.78
CA MET A 311 7.38 5.37 13.69
C MET A 311 6.42 6.54 14.00
N ASP A 312 5.87 6.60 15.21
CA ASP A 312 5.03 7.72 15.66
C ASP A 312 5.79 9.05 15.64
N ALA A 313 7.03 9.07 16.14
CA ALA A 313 7.86 10.27 16.17
C ALA A 313 8.16 10.81 14.75
N VAL A 314 8.48 9.92 13.80
CA VAL A 314 8.64 10.29 12.38
C VAL A 314 7.32 10.80 11.78
N ASP A 315 6.19 10.16 12.08
CA ASP A 315 4.87 10.57 11.58
C ASP A 315 4.44 11.96 12.11
N ARG A 316 4.69 12.25 13.39
CA ARG A 316 4.55 13.63 13.92
C ARG A 316 5.48 14.60 13.21
N GLY A 317 6.68 14.15 12.87
CA GLY A 317 7.66 14.92 12.11
C GLY A 317 7.17 15.36 10.73
N VAL A 318 6.52 14.44 10.00
CA VAL A 318 5.84 14.74 8.73
C VAL A 318 4.80 15.85 8.88
N ARG A 319 4.12 15.93 10.04
CA ARG A 319 3.10 16.95 10.36
C ARG A 319 3.67 18.26 10.89
N GLY A 320 4.99 18.47 10.80
CA GLY A 320 5.64 19.73 11.17
C GLY A 320 6.21 19.77 12.59
N ASP A 321 6.59 18.63 13.16
CA ASP A 321 7.38 18.54 14.40
C ASP A 321 8.85 18.14 14.12
N PRO A 322 9.76 19.10 13.86
CA PRO A 322 11.16 18.79 13.57
C PRO A 322 11.89 18.03 14.68
N ARG A 323 11.43 18.13 15.95
CA ARG A 323 12.05 17.39 17.06
C ARG A 323 11.69 15.91 16.97
N GLY A 324 10.41 15.61 16.69
CA GLY A 324 9.95 14.24 16.44
C GLY A 324 10.70 13.54 15.32
N VAL A 325 11.04 14.27 14.23
CA VAL A 325 11.89 13.73 13.15
C VAL A 325 13.25 13.27 13.70
N ALA A 326 13.95 14.15 14.42
CA ALA A 326 15.28 13.86 14.94
C ALA A 326 15.28 12.68 15.92
N GLU A 327 14.31 12.64 16.83
CA GLU A 327 14.14 11.58 17.84
C GLU A 327 13.83 10.23 17.19
N GLY A 328 12.85 10.20 16.27
CA GLY A 328 12.43 8.99 15.58
C GLY A 328 13.56 8.39 14.73
N LEU A 329 14.25 9.23 13.94
CA LEU A 329 15.41 8.80 13.15
C LEU A 329 16.57 8.33 14.05
N SER A 330 16.85 9.02 15.16
CA SER A 330 17.88 8.60 16.13
C SER A 330 17.56 7.23 16.73
N LEU A 331 16.29 6.96 17.05
CA LEU A 331 15.85 5.69 17.60
C LEU A 331 15.96 4.55 16.58
N LEU A 332 15.59 4.77 15.32
CA LEU A 332 15.81 3.80 14.24
C LEU A 332 17.29 3.42 14.12
N ARG A 333 18.18 4.42 14.12
CA ARG A 333 19.64 4.18 14.08
C ARG A 333 20.12 3.40 15.30
N ARG A 334 19.62 3.72 16.50
CA ARG A 334 19.97 3.00 17.74
C ARG A 334 19.53 1.54 17.70
N LEU A 335 18.43 1.24 17.01
CA LEU A 335 17.93 -0.11 16.75
C LEU A 335 18.71 -0.86 15.65
N GLY A 336 19.72 -0.24 15.04
CA GLY A 336 20.52 -0.82 13.94
C GLY A 336 19.86 -0.69 12.56
N LEU A 337 18.79 0.11 12.45
CA LEU A 337 18.05 0.33 11.20
C LEU A 337 18.58 1.57 10.45
N GLU A 338 19.90 1.62 10.24
CA GLU A 338 20.58 2.77 9.61
C GLU A 338 20.07 3.04 8.19
N ASP A 339 19.90 2.00 7.37
CA ASP A 339 19.36 2.13 6.00
C ASP A 339 17.92 2.66 6.00
N VAL A 340 17.09 2.19 6.94
CA VAL A 340 15.71 2.68 7.10
C VAL A 340 15.74 4.16 7.49
N ALA A 341 16.57 4.54 8.45
CA ALA A 341 16.68 5.93 8.90
C ALA A 341 17.11 6.86 7.75
N ARG A 342 18.13 6.49 6.97
CA ARG A 342 18.57 7.29 5.81
C ARG A 342 17.51 7.38 4.72
N ARG A 343 16.86 6.25 4.38
CA ARG A 343 15.78 6.23 3.38
C ARG A 343 14.61 7.10 3.82
N THR A 344 14.14 6.96 5.07
CA THR A 344 13.08 7.80 5.63
C THR A 344 13.46 9.27 5.60
N ALA A 345 14.71 9.61 5.95
CA ALA A 345 15.20 10.98 5.89
C ALA A 345 15.22 11.54 4.46
N LEU A 346 15.64 10.76 3.47
CA LEU A 346 15.58 11.14 2.06
C LEU A 346 14.14 11.35 1.59
N GLU A 347 13.22 10.46 1.96
CA GLU A 347 11.80 10.60 1.66
C GLU A 347 11.21 11.89 2.26
N LEU A 348 11.56 12.24 3.51
CA LEU A 348 11.12 13.48 4.15
C LEU A 348 11.61 14.74 3.42
N LEU A 349 12.79 14.69 2.80
CA LEU A 349 13.38 15.82 2.08
C LEU A 349 12.92 15.93 0.62
N LEU A 350 12.60 14.79 0.00
CA LEU A 350 12.31 14.71 -1.43
C LEU A 350 10.81 14.71 -1.73
N LEU A 351 9.98 14.19 -0.81
CA LEU A 351 8.54 14.10 -0.97
C LEU A 351 7.87 15.28 -0.24
N GLU A 352 7.33 16.20 -1.01
CA GLU A 352 6.38 17.20 -0.49
C GLU A 352 5.06 16.49 -0.17
N ARG A 353 4.91 15.99 1.06
CA ARG A 353 3.60 15.53 1.52
C ARG A 353 2.69 16.73 1.70
N ARG A 354 1.92 17.04 0.66
CA ARG A 354 0.77 17.95 0.76
C ARG A 354 -0.20 17.30 1.74
N GLY A 355 -0.29 17.90 2.94
CA GLY A 355 -1.21 17.46 3.98
C GLY A 355 -2.67 17.55 3.57
#